data_AF-A0A940KYK0-F1
#
_entry.id   AF-A0A940KYK0-F1
#
_cell.length_a   1.000
_cell.length_b   1.000
_cell.length_c   1.000
_cell.angle_alpha   90.00
_cell.angle_beta   90.00
_cell.angle_gamma   90.00
#
_symmetry.space_group_name_H-M   'P 1'
#
loop_
_entity.id
_entity.type
_entity.pdbx_description
1 polymer ?
#
loop_
_entity_poly.entity_id
_entity_poly.type
_entity_poly.pdbx_seq_one_letter_code
_entity_poly.pdbx_strand_id
1 'polypeptide(L)'
;MRTFKILLLLVVLGLLAAGWFFWKLPASFAVRYGANYLGPVTLTGVSGTLWDGHADGVSVLGRDLGEIEWRAQKAPLFDGRFVADVRIKGADVDAAGTMTRNGDGSMQVHEMRFSVPAELLATSLDLGGAKLLGTISGVVNQAKFATTALSDASGNARWSGAGVAGQAETHLPDILGEFASQPDGSIGGQARDDGSGNLAVDGNFKIGFNVLDAQATLSPRNGDEQVAEMLRRIGEPQPDGSTRFVVHGQMIKFR
;
A
#
# COMPACT_ATOMS: atom_id res chain seq x y z
N MET A 1 -45.22 28.09 -29.36
CA MET A 1 -43.93 28.74 -28.98
C MET A 1 -43.75 28.96 -27.47
N ARG A 2 -44.78 29.39 -26.71
CA ARG A 2 -44.65 29.68 -25.27
C ARG A 2 -44.39 28.44 -24.40
N THR A 3 -45.06 27.32 -24.69
CA THR A 3 -44.90 26.03 -24.01
C THR A 3 -43.54 25.38 -24.26
N PHE A 4 -43.04 25.42 -25.51
CA PHE A 4 -41.70 24.94 -25.86
C PHE A 4 -40.58 25.71 -25.13
N LYS A 5 -40.71 27.04 -24.98
CA LYS A 5 -39.78 27.86 -24.20
C LYS A 5 -39.79 27.50 -22.71
N ILE A 6 -40.96 27.21 -22.15
CA ILE A 6 -41.09 26.77 -20.74
C ILE A 6 -40.46 25.39 -20.54
N LEU A 7 -40.68 24.46 -21.47
CA LEU A 7 -40.11 23.11 -21.43
C LEU A 7 -38.58 23.13 -21.54
N LEU A 8 -38.04 23.93 -22.47
CA LEU A 8 -36.59 24.16 -22.59
C LEU A 8 -36.00 24.78 -21.31
N LEU A 9 -36.68 25.77 -20.73
CA LEU A 9 -36.25 26.43 -19.51
C LEU A 9 -36.25 25.47 -18.31
N LEU A 10 -37.25 24.59 -18.20
CA LEU A 10 -37.30 23.56 -17.15
C LEU A 10 -36.20 22.50 -17.32
N VAL A 11 -35.87 22.11 -18.56
CA VAL A 11 -34.75 21.19 -18.82
C VAL A 11 -33.42 21.85 -18.43
N VAL A 12 -33.20 23.11 -18.81
CA VAL A 12 -32.00 23.85 -18.43
C VAL A 12 -31.91 24.02 -16.91
N LEU A 13 -33.01 24.38 -16.24
CA LEU A 13 -33.06 24.47 -14.78
C LEU A 13 -32.79 23.13 -14.10
N GLY A 14 -33.36 22.05 -14.64
CA GLY A 14 -33.10 20.69 -14.19
C GLY A 14 -31.65 20.28 -14.34
N LEU A 15 -31.02 20.61 -15.47
CA LEU A 15 -29.59 20.37 -15.71
C LEU A 15 -28.70 21.22 -14.79
N LEU A 16 -29.07 22.48 -14.51
CA LEU A 16 -28.36 23.34 -13.58
C LEU A 16 -28.49 22.84 -12.13
N ALA A 17 -29.69 22.41 -11.73
CA ALA A 17 -29.93 21.82 -10.41
C ALA A 17 -29.20 20.47 -10.24
N ALA A 18 -29.20 19.63 -11.28
CA ALA A 18 -28.44 18.38 -11.29
C ALA A 18 -26.94 18.65 -11.23
N GLY A 19 -26.42 19.59 -12.04
CA GLY A 19 -25.02 20.01 -12.01
C GLY A 19 -24.61 20.54 -10.64
N TRP A 20 -25.47 21.35 -10.00
CA TRP A 20 -25.26 21.83 -8.64
C TRP A 20 -25.26 20.70 -7.60
N PHE A 21 -26.17 19.73 -7.74
CA PHE A 21 -26.25 18.57 -6.86
C PHE A 21 -25.01 17.68 -6.97
N PHE A 22 -24.51 17.41 -8.19
CA PHE A 22 -23.24 16.71 -8.40
C PHE A 22 -22.06 17.49 -7.80
N TRP A 23 -22.07 18.82 -7.89
CA TRP A 23 -21.03 19.67 -7.33
C TRP A 23 -20.99 19.67 -5.79
N LYS A 24 -22.12 19.36 -5.14
CA LYS A 24 -22.29 19.30 -3.68
C LYS A 24 -22.62 17.90 -3.18
N LEU A 25 -22.35 16.86 -3.96
CA LEU A 25 -22.74 15.49 -3.64
C LEU A 25 -22.16 15.12 -2.26
N PRO A 26 -22.99 14.77 -1.26
CA PRO A 26 -22.50 14.39 0.06
C PRO A 26 -21.61 13.14 -0.02
N ALA A 27 -20.53 13.14 0.77
CA ALA A 27 -19.61 12.00 0.86
C ALA A 27 -20.34 10.69 1.22
N SER A 28 -21.32 10.78 2.13
CA SER A 28 -22.13 9.64 2.57
C SER A 28 -22.93 8.99 1.44
N PHE A 29 -23.43 9.77 0.47
CA PHE A 29 -24.09 9.25 -0.72
C PHE A 29 -23.10 8.56 -1.64
N ALA A 30 -21.93 9.18 -1.87
CA ALA A 30 -20.89 8.60 -2.69
C ALA A 30 -20.41 7.24 -2.13
N VAL A 31 -20.17 7.15 -0.83
CA VAL A 31 -19.76 5.90 -0.17
C VAL A 31 -20.88 4.85 -0.25
N ARG A 32 -22.15 5.23 -0.01
CA ARG A 32 -23.27 4.26 -0.05
C ARG A 32 -23.48 3.61 -1.42
N TYR A 33 -23.34 4.38 -2.51
CA TYR A 33 -23.49 3.85 -3.87
C TYR A 33 -22.15 3.36 -4.47
N GLY A 34 -21.03 3.84 -3.93
CA GLY A 34 -19.68 3.49 -4.33
C GLY A 34 -19.08 2.32 -3.55
N ALA A 35 -19.70 1.87 -2.46
CA ALA A 35 -19.20 0.81 -1.57
C ALA A 35 -18.81 -0.46 -2.32
N ASN A 36 -19.59 -0.83 -3.35
CA ASN A 36 -19.31 -2.01 -4.19
C ASN A 36 -17.97 -1.91 -4.95
N TYR A 37 -17.42 -0.70 -5.11
CA TYR A 37 -16.14 -0.44 -5.77
C TYR A 37 -14.99 -0.22 -4.78
N LEU A 38 -15.29 -0.07 -3.49
CA LEU A 38 -14.30 0.15 -2.43
C LEU A 38 -13.67 -1.17 -1.92
N GLY A 39 -14.13 -2.33 -2.40
CA GLY A 39 -13.59 -3.63 -1.98
C GLY A 39 -13.83 -3.89 -0.48
N PRO A 40 -12.87 -4.50 0.25
CA PRO A 40 -13.01 -4.82 1.68
C PRO A 40 -12.80 -3.60 2.61
N VAL A 41 -12.92 -2.38 2.08
CA VAL A 41 -12.75 -1.13 2.83
C VAL A 41 -14.09 -0.69 3.40
N THR A 42 -14.14 -0.39 4.70
CA THR A 42 -15.30 0.22 5.35
C THR A 42 -14.93 1.59 5.90
N LEU A 43 -15.84 2.55 5.75
CA LEU A 43 -15.69 3.91 6.23
C LEU A 43 -16.80 4.21 7.25
N THR A 44 -16.42 4.84 8.37
CA THR A 44 -17.32 5.24 9.46
C THR A 44 -17.15 6.73 9.75
N GLY A 45 -18.19 7.39 10.28
CA GLY A 45 -18.11 8.84 10.56
C GLY A 45 -17.94 9.71 9.32
N VAL A 46 -18.43 9.26 8.16
CA VAL A 46 -18.23 9.97 6.88
C VAL A 46 -18.93 11.33 6.88
N SER A 47 -18.14 12.38 6.63
CA SER A 47 -18.58 13.77 6.59
C SER A 47 -18.01 14.50 5.36
N GLY A 48 -18.57 15.68 5.05
CA GLY A 48 -18.17 16.48 3.90
C GLY A 48 -18.82 16.06 2.57
N THR A 49 -18.10 16.30 1.48
CA THR A 49 -18.57 16.09 0.10
C THR A 49 -17.74 15.02 -0.61
N LEU A 50 -18.20 14.54 -1.76
CA LEU A 50 -17.41 13.70 -2.65
C LEU A 50 -16.04 14.32 -2.99
N TRP A 51 -15.96 15.66 -2.99
CA TRP A 51 -14.77 16.41 -3.40
C TRP A 51 -13.80 16.74 -2.28
N ASP A 52 -14.31 16.89 -1.06
CA ASP A 52 -13.55 17.30 0.11
C ASP A 52 -14.29 16.69 1.28
N GLY A 53 -13.74 15.60 1.80
CA GLY A 53 -14.43 14.73 2.72
C GLY A 53 -13.45 14.09 3.71
N HIS A 54 -14.04 13.61 4.78
CA HIS A 54 -13.36 13.04 5.93
C HIS A 54 -14.17 11.85 6.44
N ALA A 55 -13.49 10.85 6.99
CA ALA A 55 -14.13 9.78 7.74
C ALA A 55 -13.33 9.52 9.02
N ASP A 56 -14.04 9.47 10.15
CA ASP A 56 -13.45 9.27 11.48
C ASP A 56 -12.79 7.88 11.64
N GLY A 57 -13.15 6.92 10.78
CA GLY A 57 -12.54 5.60 10.79
C GLY A 57 -12.58 4.95 9.41
N VAL A 58 -11.43 4.48 8.95
CA VAL A 58 -11.26 3.58 7.81
C VAL A 58 -10.75 2.25 8.31
N SER A 59 -11.45 1.17 7.97
CA SER A 59 -10.99 -0.18 8.26
C SER A 59 -10.88 -1.02 7.00
N VAL A 60 -9.84 -1.84 6.93
CA VAL A 60 -9.60 -2.79 5.84
C VAL A 60 -9.51 -4.17 6.44
N LEU A 61 -10.38 -5.09 5.99
CA LEU A 61 -10.44 -6.47 6.51
C LEU A 61 -10.62 -6.51 8.05
N GLY A 62 -11.38 -5.56 8.60
CA GLY A 62 -11.64 -5.46 10.04
C GLY A 62 -10.50 -4.87 10.87
N ARG A 63 -9.40 -4.45 10.25
CA ARG A 63 -8.34 -3.68 10.92
C ARG A 63 -8.58 -2.20 10.75
N ASP A 64 -8.66 -1.49 11.86
CA ASP A 64 -8.74 -0.03 11.88
C ASP A 64 -7.39 0.58 11.47
N LEU A 65 -7.42 1.44 10.46
CA LEU A 65 -6.27 2.18 9.96
C LEU A 65 -6.30 3.65 10.43
N GLY A 66 -7.33 4.05 11.18
CA GLY A 66 -7.52 5.40 11.69
C GLY A 66 -8.42 6.26 10.80
N GLU A 67 -8.16 7.56 10.78
CA GLU A 67 -8.94 8.54 10.05
C GLU A 67 -8.48 8.65 8.58
N ILE A 68 -9.41 8.97 7.68
CA ILE A 68 -9.09 9.23 6.27
C ILE A 68 -9.68 10.56 5.80
N GLU A 69 -8.83 11.37 5.18
CA GLU A 69 -9.20 12.61 4.51
C GLU A 69 -8.94 12.45 3.00
N TRP A 70 -9.83 13.01 2.18
CA TRP A 70 -9.61 13.06 0.74
C TRP A 70 -10.01 14.40 0.14
N ARG A 71 -9.27 14.81 -0.89
CA ARG A 71 -9.56 15.99 -1.71
C ARG A 71 -9.51 15.61 -3.18
N ALA A 72 -10.67 15.52 -3.81
CA ALA A 72 -10.80 15.20 -5.22
C ALA A 72 -10.86 16.47 -6.09
N GLN A 73 -10.10 16.44 -7.18
CA GLN A 73 -10.02 17.50 -8.16
C GLN A 73 -11.18 17.39 -9.16
N LYS A 74 -11.81 18.53 -9.46
CA LYS A 74 -12.97 18.59 -10.35
C LYS A 74 -12.58 18.70 -11.82
N ALA A 75 -11.50 19.41 -12.13
CA ALA A 75 -11.08 19.68 -13.49
C ALA A 75 -10.73 18.40 -14.31
N PRO A 76 -10.07 17.38 -13.74
CA PRO A 76 -9.77 16.15 -14.48
C PRO A 76 -11.03 15.37 -14.90
N LEU A 77 -12.21 15.63 -14.34
CA LEU A 77 -13.42 14.91 -14.78
C LEU A 77 -13.85 15.27 -16.19
N PHE A 78 -13.46 16.43 -16.70
CA PHE A 78 -13.76 16.82 -18.08
C PHE A 78 -13.05 15.95 -19.11
N ASP A 79 -11.93 15.31 -18.74
CA ASP A 79 -11.22 14.33 -19.58
C ASP A 79 -11.44 12.88 -19.13
N GLY A 80 -12.40 12.65 -18.23
CA GLY A 80 -12.79 11.32 -17.76
C GLY A 80 -11.88 10.74 -16.67
N ARG A 81 -11.08 11.56 -15.98
CA ARG A 81 -10.23 11.14 -14.87
C ARG A 81 -10.77 11.65 -13.53
N PHE A 82 -10.72 10.80 -12.52
CA PHE A 82 -10.98 11.18 -11.13
C PHE A 82 -9.65 11.18 -10.38
N VAL A 83 -9.17 12.35 -9.96
CA VAL A 83 -7.92 12.52 -9.23
C VAL A 83 -8.23 12.96 -7.82
N ALA A 84 -7.68 12.29 -6.81
CA ALA A 84 -7.85 12.63 -5.42
C ALA A 84 -6.56 12.51 -4.63
N ASP A 85 -6.27 13.53 -3.83
CA ASP A 85 -5.25 13.46 -2.79
C ASP A 85 -5.88 12.80 -1.57
N VAL A 86 -5.25 11.73 -1.08
CA VAL A 86 -5.75 10.92 0.03
C VAL A 86 -4.73 10.94 1.14
N ARG A 87 -5.21 11.07 2.38
CA ARG A 87 -4.40 10.97 3.58
C ARG A 87 -5.09 10.08 4.62
N ILE A 88 -4.34 9.14 5.17
CA ILE A 88 -4.74 8.26 6.26
C ILE A 88 -3.86 8.57 7.46
N LYS A 89 -4.47 8.70 8.64
CA LYS A 89 -3.78 8.90 9.92
C LYS A 89 -4.42 8.04 11.00
N GLY A 90 -3.69 7.06 11.49
CA GLY A 90 -4.04 6.25 12.65
C GLY A 90 -2.98 6.36 13.74
N ALA A 91 -3.11 5.51 14.76
CA ALA A 91 -2.14 5.45 15.86
C ALA A 91 -0.72 5.08 15.38
N ASP A 92 -0.62 4.04 14.54
CA ASP A 92 0.65 3.53 14.02
C ASP A 92 0.72 3.52 12.48
N VAL A 93 -0.27 4.11 11.81
CA VAL A 93 -0.40 4.15 10.36
C VAL A 93 -0.44 5.61 9.89
N ASP A 94 0.48 6.00 9.01
CA ASP A 94 0.36 7.25 8.22
C ASP A 94 0.58 6.91 6.76
N ALA A 95 -0.35 7.34 5.91
CA ALA A 95 -0.18 7.24 4.46
C ALA A 95 -0.72 8.49 3.78
N ALA A 96 -0.02 8.98 2.77
CA ALA A 96 -0.47 10.12 1.98
C ALA A 96 0.03 10.01 0.54
N GLY A 97 -0.86 10.22 -0.42
CA GLY A 97 -0.52 10.15 -1.84
C GLY A 97 -1.66 10.61 -2.75
N THR A 98 -1.40 10.62 -4.05
CA THR A 98 -2.39 10.99 -5.05
C THR A 98 -2.88 9.75 -5.79
N MET A 99 -4.19 9.54 -5.80
CA MET A 99 -4.85 8.47 -6.54
C MET A 99 -5.56 9.03 -7.77
N THR A 100 -5.39 8.37 -8.91
CA THR A 100 -6.03 8.70 -10.17
C THR A 100 -6.79 7.48 -10.67
N ARG A 101 -8.09 7.64 -10.93
CA ARG A 101 -8.90 6.64 -11.61
C ARG A 101 -9.26 7.14 -13.00
N ASN A 102 -8.96 6.33 -14.01
CA ASN A 102 -9.23 6.65 -15.40
C ASN A 102 -10.61 6.11 -15.82
N GLY A 103 -11.17 6.67 -16.90
CA GLY A 103 -12.46 6.24 -17.44
C GLY A 103 -12.49 4.79 -17.93
N ASP A 104 -11.33 4.20 -18.23
CA ASP A 104 -11.19 2.76 -18.56
C ASP A 104 -11.25 1.84 -17.31
N GLY A 105 -11.41 2.42 -16.12
CA GLY A 105 -11.46 1.71 -14.85
C GLY A 105 -10.09 1.42 -14.23
N SER A 106 -8.99 1.73 -14.93
CA SER A 106 -7.64 1.61 -14.36
C SER A 106 -7.42 2.64 -13.24
N MET A 107 -6.68 2.21 -12.23
CA MET A 107 -6.33 3.04 -11.08
C MET A 107 -4.82 3.22 -11.03
N GLN A 108 -4.37 4.41 -10.69
CA GLN A 108 -2.97 4.75 -10.53
C GLN A 108 -2.78 5.45 -9.20
N VAL A 109 -1.68 5.15 -8.53
CA VAL A 109 -1.25 5.80 -7.30
C VAL A 109 0.11 6.42 -7.58
N HIS A 110 0.31 7.66 -7.16
CA HIS A 110 1.56 8.39 -7.36
C HIS A 110 2.02 8.99 -6.04
N GLU A 111 3.34 8.97 -5.83
CA GLU A 111 4.02 9.65 -4.71
C GLU A 111 3.39 9.30 -3.34
N MET A 112 3.01 8.04 -3.17
CA MET A 112 2.40 7.57 -1.92
C MET A 112 3.48 7.34 -0.88
N ARG A 113 3.56 8.25 0.09
CA ARG A 113 4.33 8.06 1.31
C ARG A 113 3.54 7.20 2.27
N PHE A 114 4.22 6.28 2.93
CA PHE A 114 3.58 5.41 3.92
C PHE A 114 4.51 5.13 5.09
N SER A 115 3.92 4.83 6.23
CA SER A 115 4.54 4.32 7.44
C SER A 115 3.52 3.42 8.13
N VAL A 116 3.83 2.14 8.25
CA VAL A 116 2.93 1.12 8.79
C VAL A 116 3.69 0.11 9.65
N PRO A 117 3.06 -0.52 10.66
CA PRO A 117 3.68 -1.61 11.40
C PRO A 117 3.90 -2.81 10.49
N ALA A 118 5.06 -3.45 10.60
CA ALA A 118 5.39 -4.63 9.79
C ALA A 118 4.41 -5.79 10.02
N GLU A 119 3.82 -5.88 11.21
CA GLU A 119 2.79 -6.88 11.56
C GLU A 119 1.56 -6.80 10.64
N LEU A 120 1.22 -5.63 10.09
CA LEU A 120 0.10 -5.50 9.15
C LEU A 120 0.36 -6.27 7.85
N LEU A 121 1.60 -6.26 7.36
CA LEU A 121 1.99 -7.01 6.15
C LEU A 121 2.06 -8.52 6.40
N ALA A 122 2.43 -8.93 7.62
CA ALA A 122 2.48 -10.33 8.02
C ALA A 122 1.11 -11.03 7.86
N THR A 123 -0.01 -10.31 8.01
CA THR A 123 -1.35 -10.90 7.82
C THR A 123 -1.61 -11.41 6.40
N SER A 124 -0.92 -10.85 5.40
CA SER A 124 -1.06 -11.26 4.00
C SER A 124 -0.14 -12.43 3.63
N LEU A 125 0.79 -12.80 4.53
CA LEU A 125 1.81 -13.82 4.33
C LEU A 125 1.61 -14.95 5.33
N ASP A 126 1.49 -16.18 4.86
CA ASP A 126 1.53 -17.33 5.77
C ASP A 126 2.98 -17.59 6.23
N LEU A 127 3.35 -17.02 7.39
CA LEU A 127 4.67 -17.16 7.99
C LEU A 127 4.71 -18.23 9.11
N GLY A 128 3.77 -19.18 9.14
CA GLY A 128 3.79 -20.28 10.13
C GLY A 128 3.69 -19.82 11.58
N GLY A 129 2.99 -18.71 11.84
CA GLY A 129 2.83 -18.12 13.18
C GLY A 129 3.90 -17.11 13.60
N ALA A 130 4.90 -16.85 12.74
CA ALA A 130 5.86 -15.78 12.98
C ALA A 130 5.22 -14.40 12.74
N LYS A 131 5.61 -13.42 13.56
CA LYS A 131 5.20 -12.02 13.46
C LYS A 131 6.39 -11.17 13.02
N LEU A 132 6.13 -10.20 12.15
CA LEU A 132 7.12 -9.20 11.78
C LEU A 132 7.07 -8.05 12.78
N LEU A 133 8.23 -7.68 13.32
CA LEU A 133 8.41 -6.56 14.24
C LEU A 133 8.87 -5.31 13.49
N GLY A 134 8.71 -4.14 14.12
CA GLY A 134 9.19 -2.87 13.59
C GLY A 134 8.20 -2.17 12.65
N THR A 135 8.69 -1.13 11.97
CA THR A 135 7.90 -0.24 11.13
C THR A 135 8.46 -0.22 9.72
N ILE A 136 7.59 -0.34 8.72
CA ILE A 136 7.96 -0.22 7.30
C ILE A 136 7.45 1.13 6.81
N SER A 137 8.37 1.94 6.33
CA SER A 137 8.08 3.28 5.80
C SER A 137 8.71 3.45 4.43
N GLY A 138 8.17 4.31 3.58
CA GLY A 138 8.72 4.46 2.25
C GLY A 138 7.90 5.35 1.33
N VAL A 139 8.25 5.28 0.05
CA VAL A 139 7.57 5.97 -1.03
C VAL A 139 7.28 4.99 -2.16
N VAL A 140 6.01 4.87 -2.52
CA VAL A 140 5.58 4.28 -3.79
C VAL A 140 5.54 5.41 -4.81
N ASN A 141 6.53 5.46 -5.70
CA ASN A 141 6.64 6.49 -6.73
C ASN A 141 5.46 6.40 -7.71
N GLN A 142 5.18 5.18 -8.17
CA GLN A 142 4.02 4.87 -8.99
C GLN A 142 3.51 3.46 -8.69
N ALA A 143 2.20 3.28 -8.79
CA ALA A 143 1.58 1.96 -8.88
C ALA A 143 0.36 2.04 -9.81
N LYS A 144 0.17 1.05 -10.67
CA LYS A 144 -0.94 0.96 -11.62
C LYS A 144 -1.68 -0.35 -11.45
N PHE A 145 -2.99 -0.26 -11.32
CA PHE A 145 -3.90 -1.37 -11.24
C PHE A 145 -4.78 -1.42 -12.48
N ALA A 146 -4.70 -2.52 -13.23
CA ALA A 146 -5.63 -2.84 -14.31
C ALA A 146 -6.88 -3.48 -13.69
N THR A 147 -7.90 -2.64 -13.41
CA THR A 147 -9.10 -3.00 -12.63
C THR A 147 -8.76 -3.35 -11.17
N THR A 148 -8.27 -4.56 -10.91
CA THR A 148 -7.88 -5.03 -9.56
C THR A 148 -6.49 -5.66 -9.53
N ALA A 149 -5.90 -5.98 -10.69
CA ALA A 149 -4.57 -6.57 -10.77
C ALA A 149 -3.50 -5.48 -10.83
N LEU A 150 -2.50 -5.57 -9.95
CA LEU A 150 -1.32 -4.71 -9.99
C LEU A 150 -0.52 -5.03 -11.26
N SER A 151 -0.37 -4.05 -12.14
CA SER A 151 0.30 -4.17 -13.44
C SER A 151 1.66 -3.47 -13.49
N ASP A 152 1.85 -2.45 -12.65
CA ASP A 152 3.09 -1.70 -12.57
C ASP A 152 3.26 -1.13 -11.15
N ALA A 153 4.48 -1.11 -10.63
CA ALA A 153 4.80 -0.50 -9.34
C ALA A 153 6.29 -0.17 -9.27
N SER A 154 6.64 0.96 -8.66
CA SER A 154 8.01 1.25 -8.27
C SER A 154 8.10 2.11 -7.02
N GLY A 155 9.20 2.00 -6.29
CA GLY A 155 9.39 2.74 -5.06
C GLY A 155 10.56 2.24 -4.23
N ASN A 156 10.60 2.77 -3.01
CA ASN A 156 11.57 2.39 -1.98
C ASN A 156 10.88 2.26 -0.62
N ALA A 157 11.50 1.48 0.24
CA ALA A 157 11.05 1.28 1.61
C ALA A 157 12.25 1.12 2.56
N ARG A 158 12.03 1.47 3.81
CA ARG A 158 12.90 1.21 4.95
C ARG A 158 12.09 0.46 6.00
N TRP A 159 12.61 -0.68 6.42
CA TRP A 159 12.13 -1.44 7.56
C TRP A 159 13.00 -1.12 8.77
N SER A 160 12.48 -0.31 9.68
CA SER A 160 13.16 0.12 10.90
C SER A 160 12.77 -0.72 12.10
N GLY A 161 13.75 -1.05 12.94
CA GLY A 161 13.56 -1.97 14.06
C GLY A 161 13.15 -3.37 13.56
N ALA A 162 13.72 -3.78 12.43
CA ALA A 162 13.36 -5.01 11.75
C ALA A 162 13.55 -6.22 12.66
N GLY A 163 12.66 -7.19 12.57
CA GLY A 163 12.75 -8.39 13.39
C GLY A 163 11.62 -9.37 13.14
N VAL A 164 11.82 -10.57 13.65
CA VAL A 164 10.85 -11.66 13.58
C VAL A 164 10.65 -12.21 14.99
N ALA A 165 9.40 -12.29 15.44
CA ALA A 165 9.01 -12.93 16.69
C ALA A 165 8.22 -14.22 16.41
N GLY A 166 8.38 -15.23 17.27
CA GLY A 166 7.74 -16.53 17.11
C GLY A 166 8.27 -17.53 18.14
N GLN A 167 8.81 -18.67 17.68
CA GLN A 167 9.51 -19.61 18.57
C GLN A 167 10.83 -19.04 19.11
N ALA A 168 11.43 -18.11 18.38
CA ALA A 168 12.55 -17.28 18.82
C ALA A 168 12.29 -15.85 18.33
N GLU A 169 12.74 -14.86 19.10
CA GLU A 169 12.74 -13.46 18.70
C GLU A 169 14.14 -13.07 18.21
N THR A 170 14.20 -12.49 17.02
CA THR A 170 15.44 -12.04 16.40
C THR A 170 15.25 -10.64 15.86
N HIS A 171 16.14 -9.73 16.28
CA HIS A 171 16.22 -8.39 15.70
C HIS A 171 17.26 -8.35 14.59
N LEU A 172 16.95 -7.55 13.57
CA LEU A 172 17.78 -7.31 12.40
C LEU A 172 18.16 -5.82 12.36
N PRO A 173 19.27 -5.45 11.71
CA PRO A 173 19.54 -4.06 11.38
C PRO A 173 18.42 -3.51 10.48
N ASP A 174 18.35 -2.19 10.39
CA ASP A 174 17.40 -1.55 9.49
C ASP A 174 17.66 -1.96 8.05
N ILE A 175 16.59 -2.37 7.35
CA ILE A 175 16.65 -2.88 5.99
C ILE A 175 16.11 -1.83 5.03
N LEU A 176 16.90 -1.46 4.03
CA LEU A 176 16.55 -0.59 2.93
C LEU A 176 16.19 -1.45 1.72
N GLY A 177 15.11 -1.12 1.02
CA GLY A 177 14.69 -1.83 -0.17
C GLY A 177 14.23 -0.91 -1.27
N GLU A 178 14.48 -1.34 -2.51
CA GLU A 178 13.96 -0.73 -3.72
C GLU A 178 13.20 -1.79 -4.50
N PHE A 179 12.08 -1.41 -5.11
CA PHE A 179 11.27 -2.31 -5.92
C PHE A 179 10.82 -1.66 -7.21
N ALA A 180 10.68 -2.47 -8.24
CA ALA A 180 10.15 -2.10 -9.53
C ALA A 180 9.48 -3.30 -10.21
N SER A 181 8.47 -3.02 -11.02
CA SER A 181 7.87 -4.02 -11.89
C SER A 181 8.88 -4.56 -12.90
N GLN A 182 8.74 -5.85 -13.14
CA GLN A 182 9.61 -6.64 -14.02
C GLN A 182 8.89 -6.93 -15.33
N PRO A 183 9.64 -7.25 -16.41
CA PRO A 183 9.05 -7.56 -17.72
C PRO A 183 8.06 -8.74 -17.72
N ASP A 184 8.17 -9.63 -16.74
CA ASP A 184 7.28 -10.78 -16.56
C ASP A 184 6.00 -10.46 -15.75
N GLY A 185 5.78 -9.19 -15.42
CA GLY A 185 4.61 -8.71 -14.66
C GLY A 185 4.73 -8.89 -13.15
N SER A 186 5.83 -9.42 -12.63
CA SER A 186 6.11 -9.45 -11.18
C SER A 186 6.64 -8.11 -10.68
N ILE A 187 6.70 -7.95 -9.36
CA ILE A 187 7.44 -6.86 -8.71
C ILE A 187 8.70 -7.45 -8.10
N GLY A 188 9.86 -6.97 -8.55
CA GLY A 188 11.16 -7.42 -8.08
C GLY A 188 11.89 -6.30 -7.35
N GLY A 189 12.75 -6.67 -6.42
CA GLY A 189 13.51 -5.69 -5.66
C GLY A 189 14.76 -6.26 -4.99
N GLN A 190 15.57 -5.34 -4.48
CA GLN A 190 16.72 -5.65 -3.63
C GLN A 190 16.45 -5.12 -2.23
N ALA A 191 16.97 -5.82 -1.23
CA ALA A 191 16.90 -5.45 0.17
C ALA A 191 18.32 -5.52 0.75
N ARG A 192 18.76 -4.46 1.42
CA ARG A 192 20.11 -4.37 2.00
C ARG A 192 20.05 -3.72 3.37
N ASP A 193 21.02 -4.02 4.23
CA ASP A 193 21.13 -3.30 5.49
C ASP A 193 21.54 -1.83 5.26
N ASP A 194 21.28 -0.98 6.24
CA ASP A 194 21.60 0.46 6.17
C ASP A 194 23.08 0.81 6.37
N GLY A 195 23.96 -0.19 6.50
CA GLY A 195 25.38 0.02 6.65
C GLY A 195 25.86 0.22 8.09
N SER A 196 24.96 0.42 9.05
CA SER A 196 25.33 0.88 10.40
C SER A 196 25.69 -0.24 11.40
N GLY A 197 25.30 -1.48 11.10
CA GLY A 197 25.46 -2.63 12.00
C GLY A 197 26.63 -3.57 11.68
N ASN A 198 26.86 -4.52 12.59
CA ASN A 198 27.84 -5.62 12.42
C ASN A 198 27.29 -6.80 11.60
N LEU A 199 26.05 -6.72 11.15
CA LEU A 199 25.41 -7.72 10.28
C LEU A 199 25.19 -7.09 8.90
N ALA A 200 25.80 -7.67 7.86
CA ALA A 200 25.50 -7.34 6.48
C ALA A 200 24.27 -8.15 6.02
N VAL A 201 23.35 -7.48 5.34
CA VAL A 201 22.19 -8.11 4.69
C VAL A 201 22.25 -7.77 3.21
N ASP A 202 22.22 -8.80 2.36
CA ASP A 202 22.03 -8.64 0.91
C ASP A 202 20.95 -9.62 0.47
N GLY A 203 19.82 -9.09 0.02
CA GLY A 203 18.69 -9.88 -0.40
C GLY A 203 18.04 -9.38 -1.67
N ASN A 204 17.28 -10.27 -2.27
CA ASN A 204 16.36 -9.95 -3.34
C ASN A 204 15.01 -10.61 -3.08
N PHE A 205 13.98 -10.01 -3.66
CA PHE A 205 12.64 -10.54 -3.58
C PHE A 205 11.89 -10.37 -4.89
N LYS A 206 10.89 -11.20 -5.08
CA LYS A 206 9.98 -11.20 -6.22
C LYS A 206 8.58 -11.50 -5.72
N ILE A 207 7.65 -10.61 -6.06
CA ILE A 207 6.23 -10.71 -5.74
C ILE A 207 5.50 -10.97 -7.05
N GLY A 208 5.01 -12.20 -7.21
CA GLY A 208 4.13 -12.60 -8.30
C GLY A 208 2.66 -12.49 -7.91
N PHE A 209 1.76 -13.06 -8.73
CA PHE A 209 0.31 -12.93 -8.55
C PHE A 209 -0.22 -13.50 -7.22
N ASN A 210 0.42 -14.51 -6.62
CA ASN A 210 0.08 -15.06 -5.29
C ASN A 210 1.29 -15.63 -4.53
N VAL A 211 2.50 -15.33 -4.99
CA VAL A 211 3.73 -15.92 -4.45
C VAL A 211 4.69 -14.79 -4.13
N LEU A 212 5.27 -14.84 -2.93
CA LEU A 212 6.42 -14.07 -2.54
C LEU A 212 7.60 -15.03 -2.49
N ASP A 213 8.59 -14.80 -3.34
CA ASP A 213 9.89 -15.45 -3.26
C ASP A 213 10.90 -14.41 -2.77
N ALA A 214 11.54 -14.67 -1.64
CA ALA A 214 12.61 -13.81 -1.14
C ALA A 214 13.81 -14.66 -0.76
N GLN A 215 15.00 -14.17 -1.06
CA GLN A 215 16.25 -14.74 -0.58
C GLN A 215 17.14 -13.65 -0.02
N ALA A 216 17.85 -13.96 1.05
CA ALA A 216 18.83 -13.08 1.66
C ALA A 216 20.07 -13.86 2.07
N THR A 217 21.22 -13.24 1.90
CA THR A 217 22.50 -13.66 2.44
C THR A 217 22.83 -12.74 3.60
N LEU A 218 23.11 -13.35 4.74
CA LEU A 218 23.50 -12.68 5.98
C LEU A 218 24.98 -12.97 6.25
N SER A 219 25.79 -11.93 6.47
CA SER A 219 27.23 -12.09 6.72
C SER A 219 27.69 -11.24 7.89
N PRO A 220 28.59 -11.75 8.76
CA PRO A 220 29.17 -10.94 9.82
C PRO A 220 30.10 -9.88 9.19
N ARG A 221 30.05 -8.65 9.69
CA ARG A 221 31.01 -7.59 9.36
C ARG A 221 32.11 -7.53 10.39
N ASN A 222 33.26 -7.03 9.97
CA ASN A 222 34.41 -6.75 10.83
C ASN A 222 34.91 -7.96 11.64
N GLY A 223 34.59 -9.18 11.21
CA GLY A 223 34.97 -10.40 11.94
C GLY A 223 34.24 -10.58 13.28
N ASP A 224 33.03 -10.03 13.44
CA ASP A 224 32.24 -10.20 14.66
C ASP A 224 31.90 -11.68 14.91
N GLU A 225 32.57 -12.28 15.88
CA GLU A 225 32.41 -13.69 16.25
C GLU A 225 31.02 -13.99 16.82
N GLN A 226 30.39 -13.04 17.54
CA GLN A 226 29.05 -13.24 18.09
C GLN A 226 28.01 -13.32 16.97
N VAL A 227 28.11 -12.44 15.98
CA VAL A 227 27.26 -12.48 14.79
C VAL A 227 27.53 -13.76 13.99
N ALA A 228 28.79 -14.15 13.81
CA ALA A 228 29.14 -15.39 13.11
C ALA A 228 28.56 -16.64 13.80
N GLU A 229 28.63 -16.72 15.13
CA GLU A 229 28.03 -17.81 15.91
C GLU A 229 26.51 -17.82 15.86
N MET A 230 25.87 -16.65 15.89
CA MET A 230 24.42 -16.51 15.71
C MET A 230 24.00 -17.05 14.34
N LEU A 231 24.68 -16.61 13.28
CA LEU A 231 24.36 -16.96 11.89
C LEU A 231 24.41 -18.47 11.64
N ARG A 232 25.39 -19.17 12.21
CA ARG A 232 25.49 -20.64 12.17
C ARG A 232 24.26 -21.37 12.72
N ARG A 233 23.41 -20.71 13.52
CA ARG A 233 22.22 -21.31 14.15
C ARG A 233 20.90 -21.00 13.44
N ILE A 234 20.85 -20.02 12.54
CA ILE A 234 19.58 -19.45 12.06
C ILE A 234 19.26 -19.70 10.59
N GLY A 235 20.15 -20.29 9.79
CA GLY A 235 19.87 -20.62 8.39
C GLY A 235 20.85 -21.63 7.78
N GLU A 236 20.93 -21.68 6.45
CA GLU A 236 21.83 -22.60 5.75
C GLU A 236 23.24 -21.98 5.64
N PRO A 237 24.24 -22.49 6.39
CA PRO A 237 25.58 -21.93 6.39
C PRO A 237 26.25 -22.13 5.02
N GLN A 238 27.01 -21.13 4.60
CA GLN A 238 27.76 -21.14 3.34
C GLN A 238 29.27 -21.34 3.60
N PRO A 239 30.04 -21.80 2.60
CA PRO A 239 31.49 -22.03 2.74
C PRO A 239 32.30 -20.78 3.10
N ASP A 240 31.78 -19.59 2.79
CA ASP A 240 32.40 -18.30 3.07
C ASP A 240 32.06 -17.73 4.46
N GLY A 241 31.30 -18.48 5.27
CA GLY A 241 30.87 -18.06 6.60
C GLY A 241 29.60 -17.20 6.61
N SER A 242 29.00 -16.92 5.45
CA SER A 242 27.67 -16.33 5.36
C SER A 242 26.57 -17.36 5.65
N THR A 243 25.34 -16.89 5.81
CA THR A 243 24.16 -17.74 5.99
C THR A 243 23.09 -17.33 5.00
N ARG A 244 22.56 -18.32 4.27
CA ARG A 244 21.49 -18.11 3.31
C ARG A 244 20.12 -18.32 3.95
N PHE A 245 19.23 -17.40 3.67
CA PHE A 245 17.82 -17.42 4.01
C PHE A 245 16.99 -17.43 2.75
N VAL A 246 15.99 -18.31 2.71
CA VAL A 246 15.02 -18.38 1.63
C VAL A 246 13.63 -18.41 2.24
N VAL A 247 12.78 -17.51 1.78
CA VAL A 247 11.37 -17.42 2.18
C VAL A 247 10.54 -17.65 0.93
N HIS A 248 9.69 -18.67 1.01
CA HIS A 248 8.63 -18.91 0.04
C HIS A 248 7.30 -18.68 0.75
N GLY A 249 6.63 -17.59 0.42
CA GLY A 249 5.33 -17.22 0.97
C GLY A 249 4.24 -17.38 -0.09
N GLN A 250 3.10 -17.94 0.31
CA GLN A 250 1.87 -17.78 -0.46
C GLN A 250 1.13 -16.55 0.06
N MET A 251 0.75 -15.65 -0.84
CA MET A 251 -0.17 -14.57 -0.50
C MET A 251 -1.58 -15.14 -0.43
N ILE A 252 -2.28 -14.83 0.66
CA ILE A 252 -3.64 -15.31 0.85
C ILE A 252 -4.54 -14.71 -0.24
N LYS A 253 -5.26 -15.57 -0.97
CA LYS A 253 -6.23 -15.13 -1.97
C LYS A 253 -7.39 -14.42 -1.29
N PHE A 254 -7.61 -13.16 -1.65
CA PHE A 254 -8.83 -12.43 -1.31
C PHE A 254 -9.97 -12.94 -2.22
N ARG A 255 -11.04 -13.46 -1.61
CA ARG A 255 -12.24 -13.93 -2.31
C ARG A 255 -13.42 -13.02 -2.02
#